data_AF-A0A8C5HLF8-F1
#
_entry.id   AF-A0A8C5HLF8-F1
#
_cell.length_a   1.000
_cell.length_b   1.000
_cell.length_c   1.000
_cell.angle_alpha   90.00
_cell.angle_beta   90.00
_cell.angle_gamma   90.00
#
_symmetry.space_group_name_H-M   'P 1'
#
loop_
_entity.id
_entity.type
_entity.pdbx_description
1 polymer ?
#
loop_
_entity_poly.entity_id
_entity_poly.type
_entity_poly.pdbx_seq_one_letter_code
_entity_poly.pdbx_strand_id
1 'polypeptide(L)'
;PFSGPCSVDTDLPWKRSVICFNLQQKSFWCVGTRPCARSKRRRFINVVQRQAANVRERKRMFSLNEAFDKLRRKVPTFAYEKRLSRIETLRLAIVYISFMTDLLENT
;
A
#
# COMPACT_ATOMS: atom_id res chain seq x y z
N PRO A 1 22.64 8.03 -47.86
CA PRO A 1 21.87 6.99 -47.13
C PRO A 1 21.16 7.61 -45.92
N PHE A 2 19.86 7.87 -46.12
CA PHE A 2 18.77 8.09 -45.15
C PHE A 2 19.01 9.17 -44.06
N SER A 3 18.53 10.41 -44.23
CA SER A 3 17.16 10.91 -43.94
C SER A 3 16.79 10.86 -42.45
N GLY A 4 16.50 12.03 -41.85
CA GLY A 4 16.20 12.21 -40.42
C GLY A 4 14.80 11.75 -39.97
N PRO A 5 14.15 12.48 -39.05
CA PRO A 5 14.28 12.30 -37.59
C PRO A 5 12.95 11.88 -36.93
N CYS A 6 12.98 11.06 -35.88
CA CYS A 6 11.83 10.86 -34.97
C CYS A 6 12.25 10.15 -33.66
N SER A 7 11.78 10.70 -32.52
CA SER A 7 11.30 9.98 -31.32
C SER A 7 12.36 9.32 -30.41
N VAL A 8 12.28 9.29 -29.07
CA VAL A 8 11.41 9.83 -28.01
C VAL A 8 12.21 9.63 -26.69
N ASP A 9 11.87 10.42 -25.66
CA ASP A 9 12.25 10.21 -24.26
C ASP A 9 12.12 8.75 -23.79
N THR A 10 13.02 8.30 -22.92
CA THR A 10 12.69 7.88 -21.54
C THR A 10 13.96 7.46 -20.76
N ASP A 11 13.86 7.60 -19.43
CA ASP A 11 14.40 6.68 -18.42
C ASP A 11 15.61 7.06 -17.53
N LEU A 12 15.20 7.47 -16.32
CA LEU A 12 15.69 7.12 -14.98
C LEU A 12 16.96 7.81 -14.39
N PRO A 13 16.82 8.50 -13.23
CA PRO A 13 17.85 9.37 -12.65
C PRO A 13 18.87 8.64 -11.75
N TRP A 14 19.16 7.36 -11.97
CA TRP A 14 19.93 6.57 -10.99
C TRP A 14 21.42 6.39 -11.35
N LYS A 15 21.91 7.05 -12.41
CA LYS A 15 23.33 7.00 -12.79
C LYS A 15 23.95 8.39 -12.84
N ARG A 16 24.50 8.83 -11.70
CA ARG A 16 25.72 9.63 -11.62
C ARG A 16 26.19 9.79 -10.17
N SER A 17 26.82 8.72 -9.68
CA SER A 17 27.90 8.87 -8.72
C SER A 17 29.00 9.68 -9.40
N VAL A 18 29.12 10.95 -9.04
CA VAL A 18 30.33 11.74 -9.31
C VAL A 18 31.11 11.82 -8.02
N ILE A 19 32.28 11.23 -8.13
CA ILE A 19 33.37 11.10 -7.18
C ILE A 19 33.76 12.50 -6.66
N CYS A 20 33.57 12.75 -5.37
CA CYS A 20 34.21 13.86 -4.67
C CYS A 20 35.64 13.41 -4.31
N PHE A 21 36.61 13.86 -5.11
CA PHE A 21 38.03 13.70 -4.86
C PHE A 21 38.51 14.89 -4.03
N ASN A 22 38.77 14.70 -2.74
CA ASN A 22 40.00 15.25 -2.18
C ASN A 22 40.44 14.52 -0.90
N LEU A 23 41.73 14.25 -0.88
CA LEU A 23 42.45 13.37 0.00
C LEU A 23 43.06 14.22 1.13
N GLN A 24 42.57 14.06 2.36
CA GLN A 24 43.36 14.29 3.56
C GLN A 24 42.95 13.25 4.60
N GLN A 25 43.34 12.01 4.35
CA GLN A 25 43.34 10.97 5.37
C GLN A 25 44.53 11.19 6.29
N LYS A 26 44.28 11.50 7.56
CA LYS A 26 45.18 11.12 8.64
C LYS A 26 44.36 10.67 9.84
N SER A 27 44.08 9.37 9.82
CA SER A 27 44.13 8.47 10.97
C SER A 27 43.72 9.03 12.34
N PHE A 28 42.56 8.64 12.83
CA PHE A 28 42.49 7.99 14.14
C PHE A 28 41.29 7.05 14.18
N TRP A 29 41.60 5.75 14.25
CA TRP A 29 40.64 4.73 14.63
C TRP A 29 40.27 4.96 16.09
N CYS A 30 39.16 5.66 16.35
CA CYS A 30 38.51 5.57 17.66
C CYS A 30 37.72 4.27 17.72
N VAL A 31 38.45 3.18 17.98
CA VAL A 31 37.89 1.96 18.54
C VAL A 31 37.23 2.33 19.88
N GLY A 32 35.94 2.06 20.01
CA GLY A 32 35.25 2.08 21.31
C GLY A 32 34.50 3.37 21.64
N THR A 33 33.28 3.51 21.13
CA THR A 33 32.11 3.98 21.92
C THR A 33 30.82 3.75 21.12
N ARG A 34 30.12 2.66 21.44
CA ARG A 34 28.65 2.65 21.31
C ARG A 34 28.08 3.08 22.67
N PRO A 35 26.92 3.75 22.76
CA PRO A 35 26.07 4.30 21.70
C PRO A 35 25.90 5.84 21.86
N CYS A 36 25.91 6.59 20.76
CA CYS A 36 25.40 7.97 20.82
C CYS A 36 23.91 7.88 21.18
N ALA A 37 23.60 8.26 22.42
CA ALA A 37 22.29 8.09 23.01
C ALA A 37 21.24 8.76 22.12
N ARG A 38 20.48 7.96 21.36
CA ARG A 38 19.18 8.37 20.86
C ARG A 38 18.40 8.76 22.11
N SER A 39 18.32 10.05 22.39
CA SER A 39 17.46 10.60 23.43
C SER A 39 16.14 9.86 23.30
N LYS A 40 15.79 9.05 24.31
CA LYS A 40 14.45 8.53 24.49
C LYS A 40 13.60 9.76 24.74
N ARG A 41 13.28 10.49 23.67
CA ARG A 41 12.31 11.57 23.68
C ARG A 41 11.04 10.87 24.14
N ARG A 42 10.74 11.04 25.44
CA ARG A 42 9.54 10.54 26.07
C ARG A 42 8.44 10.90 25.09
N ARG A 43 7.82 9.90 24.45
CA ARG A 43 6.75 10.15 23.48
C ARG A 43 5.62 10.79 24.28
N PHE A 44 5.64 12.11 24.42
CA PHE A 44 4.50 12.85 24.89
C PHE A 44 3.39 12.45 23.95
N ILE A 45 2.36 11.85 24.52
CA ILE A 45 1.19 11.41 23.78
C ILE A 45 0.57 12.67 23.20
N ASN A 46 0.87 12.93 21.93
CA ASN A 46 0.27 14.05 21.24
C ASN A 46 -1.15 13.62 20.86
N VAL A 47 -2.11 14.00 21.72
CA VAL A 47 -3.53 13.66 21.57
C VAL A 47 -4.06 14.12 20.22
N VAL A 48 -3.62 15.29 19.74
CA VAL A 48 -4.02 15.83 18.42
C VAL A 48 -3.54 14.94 17.28
N GLN A 49 -2.29 14.46 17.33
CA GLN A 49 -1.78 13.53 16.31
C GLN A 49 -2.53 12.18 16.32
N ARG A 50 -2.86 11.67 17.52
CA ARG A 50 -3.67 10.45 17.65
C ARG A 50 -5.08 10.62 17.09
N GLN A 51 -5.74 11.73 17.40
CA GLN A 51 -7.07 12.06 16.87
C GLN A 51 -7.04 12.17 15.35
N ALA A 52 -6.05 12.87 14.78
CA ALA A 52 -5.88 12.98 13.34
C ALA A 52 -5.67 11.61 12.68
N ALA A 53 -4.88 10.71 13.29
CA ALA A 53 -4.72 9.34 12.83
C ALA A 53 -6.03 8.54 12.87
N ASN A 54 -6.79 8.63 13.98
CA ASN A 54 -8.08 7.94 14.11
C ASN A 54 -9.12 8.42 13.08
N VAL A 55 -9.12 9.72 12.73
CA VAL A 55 -9.99 10.25 11.68
C VAL A 55 -9.62 9.66 10.31
N ARG A 56 -8.31 9.58 9.99
CA ARG A 56 -7.87 8.97 8.74
C ARG A 56 -8.25 7.50 8.64
N GLU A 57 -8.05 6.74 9.72
CA GLU A 57 -8.40 5.33 9.73
C GLU A 57 -9.92 5.11 9.60
N ARG A 58 -10.74 5.94 10.26
CA ARG A 58 -12.20 5.90 10.07
C ARG A 58 -12.60 6.15 8.62
N LYS A 59 -11.98 7.11 7.94
CA LYS A 59 -12.24 7.37 6.50
C LYS A 59 -11.84 6.18 5.63
N ARG A 60 -10.66 5.60 5.86
CA ARG A 60 -10.21 4.38 5.16
C ARG A 60 -11.18 3.22 5.38
N MET A 61 -11.67 3.06 6.60
CA MET A 61 -12.60 1.99 6.94
C MET A 61 -13.98 2.20 6.31
N PHE A 62 -14.44 3.45 6.20
CA PHE A 62 -15.69 3.79 5.52
C PHE A 62 -15.64 3.37 4.04
N SER A 63 -14.58 3.74 3.31
CA SER A 63 -14.44 3.34 1.90
C SER A 63 -14.38 1.82 1.71
N LEU A 64 -13.74 1.10 2.66
CA LEU A 64 -13.71 -0.36 2.64
C LEU A 64 -15.10 -0.95 2.85
N ASN A 65 -15.86 -0.44 3.83
CA ASN A 65 -17.21 -0.92 4.11
C ASN A 65 -18.16 -0.64 2.94
N GLU A 66 -18.03 0.51 2.29
CA GLU A 66 -18.80 0.85 1.08
C GLU A 66 -18.54 -0.15 -0.06
N ALA A 67 -17.28 -0.53 -0.28
CA ALA A 67 -16.91 -1.57 -1.24
C ALA A 67 -17.51 -2.93 -0.88
N PHE A 68 -17.53 -3.30 0.41
CA PHE A 68 -18.19 -4.51 0.88
C PHE A 68 -19.71 -4.49 0.65
N ASP A 69 -20.37 -3.35 0.85
CA ASP A 69 -21.80 -3.21 0.58
C ASP A 69 -22.12 -3.24 -0.93
N LYS A 70 -21.20 -2.75 -1.79
CA LYS A 70 -21.27 -2.97 -3.24
C LYS A 70 -21.18 -4.44 -3.59
N LEU A 71 -20.26 -5.18 -2.97
CA LEU A 71 -20.11 -6.62 -3.18
C LEU A 71 -21.37 -7.38 -2.73
N ARG A 72 -21.91 -7.09 -1.54
CA ARG A 72 -23.14 -7.74 -1.04
C ARG A 72 -24.33 -7.62 -1.99
N ARG A 73 -24.45 -6.52 -2.73
CA ARG A 73 -25.52 -6.32 -3.72
C ARG A 73 -25.37 -7.19 -4.98
N LYS A 74 -24.16 -7.68 -5.25
CA LYS A 74 -23.86 -8.55 -6.39
C LYS A 74 -23.89 -10.03 -6.02
N VAL A 75 -23.66 -10.34 -4.74
CA VAL A 75 -23.74 -11.68 -4.21
C VAL A 75 -25.22 -12.09 -4.13
N PRO A 76 -25.61 -13.26 -4.68
CA PRO A 76 -27.00 -13.70 -4.64
C PRO A 76 -27.41 -14.06 -3.21
N THR A 77 -28.40 -13.34 -2.67
CA THR A 77 -28.97 -13.57 -1.33
C THR A 77 -30.48 -13.35 -1.34
N PHE A 78 -31.23 -13.95 -0.43
CA PHE A 78 -32.67 -13.71 -0.36
C PHE A 78 -32.95 -12.27 0.13
N ALA A 79 -34.02 -11.65 -0.38
CA ALA A 79 -34.31 -10.23 -0.14
C ALA A 79 -34.67 -9.90 1.32
N TYR A 80 -35.17 -10.88 2.09
CA TYR A 80 -35.53 -10.75 3.51
C TYR A 80 -34.42 -11.23 4.46
N GLU A 81 -33.25 -11.52 3.92
CA GLU A 81 -32.17 -12.14 4.69
C GLU A 81 -31.32 -11.09 5.41
N LYS A 82 -30.78 -11.48 6.58
CA LYS A 82 -29.92 -10.64 7.39
C LYS A 82 -28.68 -10.20 6.60
N ARG A 83 -28.15 -9.00 6.90
CA ARG A 83 -26.86 -8.54 6.33
C ARG A 83 -25.75 -9.57 6.59
N LEU A 84 -25.20 -10.14 5.53
CA LEU A 84 -24.12 -11.12 5.58
C LEU A 84 -22.88 -10.57 6.29
N SER A 85 -22.19 -11.42 7.07
CA SER A 85 -20.87 -11.09 7.62
C SER A 85 -19.83 -10.96 6.50
N ARG A 86 -18.65 -10.39 6.83
CA ARG A 86 -17.57 -10.24 5.83
C ARG A 86 -17.10 -11.59 5.30
N ILE A 87 -16.95 -12.58 6.17
CA ILE A 87 -16.47 -13.90 5.78
C ILE A 87 -17.50 -14.62 4.89
N GLU A 88 -18.78 -14.54 5.22
CA GLU A 88 -19.86 -15.13 4.41
C GLU A 88 -19.93 -14.47 3.03
N THR A 89 -19.86 -13.13 2.99
CA THR A 89 -19.87 -12.37 1.72
C THR A 89 -18.73 -12.83 0.80
N LEU A 90 -17.51 -13.01 1.34
CA LEU A 90 -16.35 -13.44 0.55
C LEU A 90 -16.50 -14.89 0.07
N ARG A 91 -16.94 -15.80 0.95
CA ARG A 91 -17.15 -17.21 0.59
C ARG A 91 -18.18 -17.34 -0.52
N LEU A 92 -19.31 -16.64 -0.39
CA LEU A 92 -20.38 -16.72 -1.38
C LEU A 92 -20.01 -16.05 -2.70
N ALA A 93 -19.25 -14.95 -2.68
CA ALA A 93 -18.72 -14.33 -3.89
C ALA A 93 -17.80 -15.28 -4.69
N ILE A 94 -16.91 -16.01 -4.01
CA ILE A 94 -16.02 -16.99 -4.66
C ILE A 94 -16.85 -18.09 -5.32
N VAL A 95 -17.77 -18.71 -4.57
CA VAL A 95 -18.63 -19.77 -5.09
C VAL A 95 -19.48 -19.28 -6.27
N TYR A 96 -20.01 -18.06 -6.18
CA TYR A 96 -20.83 -17.48 -7.24
C TYR A 96 -20.04 -17.26 -8.53
N ILE A 97 -18.79 -16.76 -8.45
CA ILE A 97 -17.93 -16.62 -9.62
C ILE A 97 -17.68 -17.99 -10.26
N SER A 98 -17.28 -19.00 -9.48
CA SER A 98 -17.07 -20.36 -9.99
C SER A 98 -18.33 -20.92 -10.66
N PHE A 99 -19.48 -20.79 -10.02
CA PHE A 99 -20.74 -21.26 -10.57
C PHE A 99 -21.13 -20.59 -11.89
N MET A 100 -20.95 -19.27 -11.99
CA MET A 100 -21.23 -18.54 -13.24
C MET A 100 -20.25 -18.96 -14.35
N THR A 101 -18.98 -19.20 -14.03
CA THR A 101 -17.99 -19.71 -15.00
C THR A 101 -18.38 -21.10 -15.50
N ASP A 102 -18.70 -22.02 -14.60
CA ASP A 102 -19.10 -23.39 -14.97
C ASP A 102 -20.36 -23.39 -15.84
N LEU A 103 -21.35 -22.54 -15.55
CA LEU A 103 -22.55 -22.41 -16.38
C LEU A 103 -22.20 -21.97 -17.80
N LEU A 104 -21.33 -20.98 -17.97
CA LEU A 104 -20.95 -20.47 -19.29
C LEU A 104 -20.12 -21.47 -20.10
N GLU A 105 -19.34 -22.33 -19.45
CA GLU A 105 -18.54 -23.36 -20.14
C GLU A 105 -19.35 -24.62 -20.50
N ASN A 106 -20.44 -24.89 -19.78
CA ASN A 106 -21.34 -26.03 -20.03
C ASN A 106 -22.57 -25.68 -20.90
N THR A 107 -22.59 -24.47 -21.49
CA THR A 107 -23.61 -24.04 -22.46
C THR A 107 -22.98 -23.98 -23.86
#